data_AF-A0A949CWI1-F1
#
_entry.id   AF-A0A949CWI1-F1
#
_cell.length_a   1.000
_cell.length_b   1.000
_cell.length_c   1.000
_cell.angle_alpha   90.00
_cell.angle_beta   90.00
_cell.angle_gamma   90.00
#
_symmetry.space_group_name_H-M   'P 1'
#
loop_
_entity.id
_entity.type
_entity.pdbx_description
1 polymer ?
#
loop_
_entity_poly.entity_id
_entity_poly.type
_entity_poly.pdbx_seq_one_letter_code
_entity_poly.pdbx_strand_id
1 'polypeptide(L)' 'MDVLETEEYRHQCEVRAVLAWRTADRDSALKYLSVVRRKRGHQVADQLEADCKQQWGLGNRGKKGDWRG' A
#
# COMPACT_ATOMS: atom_id res chain seq x y z
N MET A 1 16.05 -15.40 -8.67
CA MET A 1 14.92 -14.65 -8.10
C MET A 1 14.47 -13.71 -9.19
N ASP A 2 13.28 -13.94 -9.72
CA ASP A 2 12.74 -13.16 -10.83
C ASP A 2 12.44 -11.73 -10.38
N VAL A 3 12.75 -10.75 -11.23
CA VAL A 3 12.56 -9.31 -10.93
C VAL A 3 11.10 -9.00 -10.59
N LEU A 4 10.15 -9.69 -11.25
CA LEU A 4 8.72 -9.54 -11.01
C LEU A 4 8.32 -9.91 -9.58
N GLU A 5 8.87 -10.99 -9.03
CA GLU A 5 8.61 -11.44 -7.66
C GLU A 5 9.11 -10.41 -6.64
N THR A 6 10.21 -9.74 -6.93
CA THR A 6 10.74 -8.68 -6.07
C THR A 6 9.91 -7.40 -6.12
N GLU A 7 9.43 -6.98 -7.28
CA GLU A 7 8.59 -5.78 -7.42
C GLU A 7 7.24 -5.95 -6.74
N GLU A 8 6.61 -7.10 -6.94
CA GLU A 8 5.35 -7.42 -6.29
C GLU A 8 5.51 -7.47 -4.77
N TYR A 9 6.59 -8.10 -4.27
CA TYR A 9 6.86 -8.12 -2.85
C TYR A 9 7.10 -6.72 -2.27
N ARG A 10 7.80 -5.83 -2.99
CA ARG A 10 8.00 -4.42 -2.60
C ARG A 10 6.67 -3.67 -2.55
N HIS A 11 5.81 -3.86 -3.55
CA HIS A 11 4.47 -3.26 -3.60
C HIS A 11 3.60 -3.72 -2.42
N GLN A 12 3.56 -5.02 -2.14
CA GLN A 12 2.81 -5.54 -0.98
C GLN A 12 3.34 -4.99 0.35
N CYS A 13 4.66 -4.78 0.46
CA CYS A 13 5.25 -4.11 1.62
C CYS A 13 4.78 -2.65 1.74
N GLU A 14 4.73 -1.93 0.62
CA GLU A 14 4.25 -0.55 0.58
C GLU A 14 2.77 -0.46 0.97
N VAL A 15 1.92 -1.34 0.43
CA VAL A 15 0.51 -1.45 0.84
C VAL A 15 0.39 -1.68 2.35
N ARG A 16 1.11 -2.66 2.90
CA ARG A 16 1.10 -2.95 4.35
C ARG A 16 1.53 -1.73 5.18
N ALA A 17 2.54 -0.99 4.74
CA ALA A 17 2.98 0.23 5.42
C ALA A 17 1.87 1.28 5.44
N VAL A 18 1.18 1.50 4.32
CA VAL A 18 0.04 2.43 4.23
C VAL A 18 -1.13 2.00 5.12
N LEU A 19 -1.41 0.69 5.20
CA LEU A 19 -2.45 0.17 6.11
C LEU A 19 -2.08 0.30 7.58
N ALA A 20 -0.80 0.08 7.92
CA ALA A 20 -0.31 0.26 9.28
C ALA A 20 -0.41 1.74 9.68
N TRP A 21 -0.01 2.67 8.81
CA TRP A 21 -0.23 4.10 9.03
C TRP A 21 -1.71 4.40 9.19
N ARG A 22 -2.58 3.92 8.29
CA ARG A 22 -4.03 4.15 8.40
C ARG A 22 -4.62 3.69 9.74
N THR A 23 -4.10 2.60 10.29
CA THR A 23 -4.54 2.04 11.59
C THR A 23 -4.08 2.90 12.76
N ALA A 24 -2.87 3.50 12.67
CA ALA A 24 -2.32 4.36 13.72
C ALA A 24 -2.81 5.82 13.62
N ASP A 25 -2.75 6.39 12.41
CA ASP A 25 -3.14 7.74 12.06
C ASP A 25 -3.52 7.82 10.57
N ARG A 26 -4.79 8.10 10.30
CA ARG A 26 -5.31 8.22 8.94
C ARG A 26 -4.59 9.30 8.12
N ASP A 27 -4.17 10.40 8.73
CA ASP A 27 -3.56 11.51 8.02
C ASP A 27 -2.20 11.14 7.45
N SER A 28 -1.41 10.34 8.17
CA SER A 28 -0.13 9.83 7.70
C SER A 28 -0.27 8.98 6.42
N ALA A 29 -1.30 8.14 6.34
CA ALA A 29 -1.59 7.36 5.13
C ALA A 29 -1.96 8.26 3.95
N LEU A 30 -2.82 9.28 4.17
CA LEU A 30 -3.24 10.21 3.12
C LEU A 30 -2.07 11.10 2.64
N LYS A 31 -1.24 11.59 3.56
CA LYS A 31 -0.03 12.35 3.23
C LYS A 31 0.91 11.52 2.36
N TYR A 32 1.10 10.25 2.70
CA TYR A 32 1.94 9.35 1.90
C TYR A 32 1.40 9.17 0.48
N LEU A 33 0.11 8.84 0.33
CA LEU A 33 -0.52 8.69 -1.00
C LEU A 33 -0.42 9.97 -1.85
N SER A 34 -0.55 11.15 -1.24
CA SER A 34 -0.33 12.42 -1.91
C SER A 34 1.13 12.60 -2.39
N VAL A 35 2.10 12.20 -1.57
CA VAL A 35 3.52 12.20 -1.97
C VAL A 35 3.77 11.22 -3.12
N VAL A 36 3.18 10.02 -3.08
CA VAL A 36 3.28 9.04 -4.18
C VAL A 36 2.71 9.63 -5.46
N ARG A 37 1.52 10.23 -5.40
CA ARG A 37 0.89 10.87 -6.56
C ARG A 37 1.79 11.95 -7.18
N ARG A 38 2.38 12.80 -6.35
CA ARG A 38 3.27 13.88 -6.80
C ARG A 38 4.58 13.36 -7.39
N LYS A 39 5.18 12.31 -6.82
CA LYS A 39 6.51 11.83 -7.21
C LYS A 39 6.50 10.74 -8.29
N ARG A 40 5.47 9.91 -8.33
CA ARG A 40 5.38 8.70 -9.17
C ARG A 40 4.21 8.74 -10.15
N GLY A 41 3.36 9.77 -10.06
CA GLY A 41 2.23 9.98 -10.95
C GLY A 41 0.91 9.40 -10.45
N HIS A 42 -0.16 9.79 -11.14
CA HIS A 42 -1.54 9.44 -10.77
C HIS A 42 -1.79 7.93 -10.81
N GLN A 43 -1.41 7.26 -11.90
CA GLN A 43 -1.66 5.84 -12.09
C GLN A 43 -1.06 4.96 -10.96
N VAL A 44 0.18 5.24 -10.56
CA VAL A 44 0.85 4.49 -9.47
C VAL A 44 0.15 4.72 -8.14
N ALA A 45 -0.23 5.97 -7.85
CA ALA A 45 -0.94 6.31 -6.63
C ALA A 45 -2.35 5.70 -6.59
N ASP A 46 -3.07 5.72 -7.72
CA ASP A 46 -4.41 5.15 -7.85
C ASP A 46 -4.39 3.63 -7.65
N GLN A 47 -3.40 2.94 -8.24
CA GLN A 47 -3.20 1.50 -8.04
C GLN A 47 -2.91 1.19 -6.57
N LEU A 48 -1.95 1.88 -5.96
CA LEU A 48 -1.61 1.70 -4.54
C LEU A 48 -2.82 1.94 -3.63
N GLU A 49 -3.61 2.99 -3.90
CA GLU A 49 -4.82 3.29 -3.15
C GLU A 49 -5.89 2.21 -3.31
N ALA A 50 -6.09 1.69 -4.54
CA ALA A 50 -7.03 0.61 -4.82
C ALA A 50 -6.67 -0.66 -4.06
N ASP A 51 -5.39 -1.06 -4.09
CA ASP A 51 -4.91 -2.25 -3.38
C ASP A 51 -5.02 -2.07 -1.86
N CYS A 52 -4.75 -0.88 -1.34
CA CYS A 52 -5.00 -0.57 0.06
C CYS A 52 -6.48 -0.74 0.43
N LYS A 53 -7.41 -0.28 -0.42
CA LYS A 53 -8.85 -0.43 -0.20
C LYS A 53 -9.28 -1.90 -0.22
N GLN A 54 -8.81 -2.67 -1.19
CA GLN A 54 -9.08 -4.10 -1.29
C GLN A 54 -8.58 -4.84 -0.04
N GLN A 55 -7.31 -4.66 0.31
CA GLN A 55 -6.70 -5.29 1.48
C GLN A 55 -7.43 -4.91 2.77
N TRP A 56 -7.81 -3.64 2.93
CA TRP A 56 -8.60 -3.20 4.07
C TRP A 56 -9.96 -3.90 4.13
N GLY A 57 -10.63 -4.06 2.99
CA GLY A 57 -11.88 -4.82 2.86
C GLY A 57 -11.74 -6.28 3.27
N LEU A 58 -10.61 -6.91 2.94
CA LEU A 58 -10.25 -8.27 3.36
C LEU A 58 -9.85 -8.38 4.84
N GLY A 59 -9.80 -7.26 5.57
CA GLY A 59 -9.45 -7.20 7.00
C GLY A 59 -7.96 -7.04 7.29
N ASN A 60 -7.13 -6.81 6.28
CA ASN A 60 -5.71 -6.51 6.48
C ASN A 60 -5.57 -5.14 7.18
N ARG A 61 -4.68 -5.07 8.19
CA ARG A 61 -4.38 -3.85 8.96
C ARG A 61 -2.89 -3.48 8.94
N GLY A 62 -2.13 -4.05 8.00
CA GLY A 62 -0.71 -3.73 7.79
C GLY A 62 0.27 -4.60 8.60
N LYS A 63 -0.15 -5.76 9.10
CA LYS A 63 0.74 -6.68 9.81
C LYS A 63 1.80 -7.23 8.84
N LYS A 64 3.04 -7.36 9.32
CA LYS A 64 4.15 -7.93 8.53
C LYS A 64 3.77 -9.32 8.02
N GLY A 65 3.95 -9.55 6.71
CA GLY A 65 3.62 -10.81 6.05
C GLY A 65 2.12 -11.08 5.85
N ASP A 66 1.23 -10.19 6.29
CA ASP A 66 -0.21 -10.32 6.05
C ASP A 66 -0.51 -9.77 4.66
N TRP A 67 -0.77 -10.68 3.72
CA TRP A 67 -1.31 -10.35 2.41
C TRP A 67 -2.63 -11.10 2.19
N ARG A 68 -3.67 -10.30 1.94
CA ARG A 68 -5.05 -10.64 1.59
C ARG A 68 -5.16 -11.20 0.17
N GLY A 69 -5.51 -12.46 -0.05
CA GLY A 69 -5.82 -12.95 -1.41
C GLY A 69 -7.09 -12.31 -1.96
#